data_AF-R6QI17-F1
#
_entry.id   AF-R6QI17-F1
#
_cell.length_a   1.000
_cell.length_b   1.000
_cell.length_c   1.000
_cell.angle_alpha   90.00
_cell.angle_beta   90.00
_cell.angle_gamma   90.00
#
_symmetry.space_group_name_H-M   'P 1'
#
loop_
_entity.id
_entity.type
_entity.pdbx_description
1 polymer ?
#
loop_
_entity_poly.entity_id
_entity_poly.type
_entity_poly.pdbx_seq_one_letter_code
_entity_poly.pdbx_strand_id
1 'polypeptide(L)'
;MRISTAKKVESKGYMPRIIVDDFGISNGEESIIVNQENNMRARALMNDKTNIMYVAAYLRYIQDIWKNKYPQISGKSDILGTLYNIGEYGKNGVNSNPQSNDFGKTVKKNYGKMQGLLGLK
;
A
#
# COMPACT_ATOMS: atom_id res chain seq x y z
N MET A 1 -7.82 0.71 -1.02
CA MET A 1 -6.74 0.93 -0.03
C MET A 1 -7.25 1.79 1.14
N ARG A 2 -6.62 1.77 2.33
CA ARG A 2 -6.93 2.71 3.44
C ARG A 2 -6.32 4.09 3.18
N ILE A 3 -7.03 5.17 3.53
CA ILE A 3 -6.57 6.57 3.35
C ILE A 3 -5.24 6.82 4.08
N SER A 4 -5.08 6.31 5.30
CA SER A 4 -3.84 6.45 6.07
C SER A 4 -2.64 5.78 5.39
N THR A 5 -2.84 4.62 4.75
CA THR A 5 -1.81 3.95 3.97
C THR A 5 -1.45 4.75 2.72
N ALA A 6 -2.43 5.32 2.03
CA ALA A 6 -2.20 6.19 0.89
C ALA A 6 -1.38 7.44 1.28
N LYS A 7 -1.76 8.14 2.37
CA LYS A 7 -0.98 9.26 2.92
C LYS A 7 0.45 8.85 3.28
N LYS A 8 0.64 7.64 3.81
CA LYS A 8 1.98 7.10 4.13
C LYS A 8 2.84 6.89 2.89
N VAL A 9 2.31 6.27 1.83
CA VAL A 9 3.12 6.03 0.62
C VAL A 9 3.44 7.34 -0.12
N GLU A 10 2.56 8.33 -0.04
CA GLU A 10 2.81 9.69 -0.51
C GLU A 10 3.94 10.38 0.29
N SER A 11 3.89 10.31 1.61
CA SER A 11 4.92 10.93 2.45
C SER A 11 6.29 10.30 2.26
N LYS A 12 6.32 8.99 2.00
CA LYS A 12 7.53 8.21 1.68
C LYS A 12 8.00 8.34 0.22
N GLY A 13 7.28 9.08 -0.63
CA GLY A 13 7.67 9.37 -2.01
C GLY A 13 7.39 8.25 -3.03
N TYR A 14 6.57 7.26 -2.69
CA TYR A 14 6.15 6.21 -3.63
C TYR A 14 4.95 6.62 -4.50
N MET A 15 4.26 7.69 -4.11
CA MET A 15 3.16 8.32 -4.87
C MET A 15 3.28 9.86 -4.75
N PRO A 16 2.81 10.63 -5.74
CA PRO A 16 2.71 12.09 -5.63
C PRO A 16 1.86 12.50 -4.42
N ARG A 17 2.31 13.50 -3.67
CA ARG A 17 1.55 14.01 -2.52
C ARG A 17 0.32 14.77 -3.00
N ILE A 18 -0.81 14.49 -2.35
CA ILE A 18 -2.01 15.32 -2.45
C ILE A 18 -1.89 16.39 -1.37
N ILE A 19 -1.75 17.64 -1.80
CA ILE A 19 -1.67 18.84 -0.96
C ILE A 19 -2.77 19.79 -1.46
N VAL A 20 -3.44 20.47 -0.53
CA VAL A 20 -4.40 21.53 -0.85
C VAL A 20 -3.71 22.87 -0.58
N ASP A 21 -3.87 23.84 -1.49
CA ASP A 21 -3.24 25.16 -1.34
C ASP A 21 -3.86 25.93 -0.16
N ASP A 22 -3.01 26.53 0.67
CA ASP A 22 -3.40 27.33 1.86
C ASP A 22 -4.17 28.63 1.51
N PHE A 23 -4.20 29.02 0.24
CA PHE A 23 -4.65 30.34 -0.23
C PHE A 23 -6.13 30.68 0.03
N GLY A 24 -6.93 29.74 0.57
CA GLY A 24 -8.34 29.95 0.91
C GLY A 24 -8.68 29.94 2.40
N ILE A 25 -7.71 29.75 3.30
CA ILE A 25 -7.96 29.57 4.74
C ILE A 25 -7.42 30.78 5.50
N SER A 26 -8.25 31.81 5.63
CA SER A 26 -7.87 33.07 6.29
C SER A 26 -7.58 32.95 7.79
N ASN A 27 -7.77 31.78 8.43
CA ASN A 27 -7.70 31.63 9.88
C ASN A 27 -6.82 30.46 10.39
N GLY A 28 -5.94 29.87 9.57
CA GLY A 28 -4.89 28.95 10.06
C GLY A 28 -5.34 27.64 10.73
N GLU A 29 -6.54 27.14 10.45
CA GLU A 29 -7.01 25.88 11.06
C GLU A 29 -6.48 24.63 10.32
N GLU A 30 -5.36 24.09 10.79
CA GLU A 30 -4.72 22.85 10.31
C GLU A 30 -5.71 21.67 10.18
N SER A 31 -6.72 21.60 11.05
CA SER A 31 -7.76 20.56 11.04
C SER A 31 -8.62 20.58 9.78
N ILE A 32 -8.91 21.77 9.23
CA ILE A 32 -9.70 21.94 8.00
C ILE A 32 -8.89 21.43 6.80
N ILE A 33 -7.60 21.76 6.74
CA ILE A 33 -6.68 21.33 5.66
C ILE A 33 -6.58 19.80 5.65
N VAL A 34 -6.30 19.19 6.81
CA VAL A 34 -6.17 17.73 6.93
C VAL A 34 -7.46 17.01 6.49
N ASN A 35 -8.63 17.56 6.82
CA ASN A 35 -9.92 17.02 6.38
C ASN A 35 -10.09 17.13 4.85
N GLN A 36 -9.70 18.25 4.24
CA GLN A 36 -9.75 18.43 2.79
C GLN A 36 -8.79 17.48 2.05
N GLU A 37 -7.54 17.35 2.50
CA GLU A 37 -6.58 16.39 1.94
C GLU A 37 -7.12 14.96 1.99
N ASN A 38 -7.69 14.56 3.14
CA ASN A 38 -8.28 13.23 3.31
C ASN A 38 -9.47 13.01 2.37
N ASN A 39 -10.30 14.02 2.15
CA ASN A 39 -11.42 13.96 1.20
C ASN A 39 -10.94 13.85 -0.25
N MET A 40 -9.91 14.61 -0.65
CA MET A 40 -9.30 14.49 -1.98
C MET A 40 -8.70 13.11 -2.19
N ARG A 41 -8.00 12.58 -1.19
CA ARG A 41 -7.44 11.22 -1.23
C ARG A 41 -8.54 10.16 -1.32
N ALA A 42 -9.64 10.31 -0.58
CA ALA A 42 -10.79 9.42 -0.68
C ALA A 42 -11.35 9.39 -2.12
N ARG A 43 -11.53 10.57 -2.75
CA ARG A 43 -11.97 10.69 -4.14
C ARG A 43 -10.99 10.05 -5.11
N ALA A 44 -9.69 10.26 -4.93
CA ALA A 44 -8.65 9.64 -5.76
C ALA A 44 -8.70 8.10 -5.67
N LEU A 45 -8.93 7.56 -4.47
CA LEU A 45 -9.04 6.11 -4.23
C LEU A 45 -10.35 5.49 -4.76
N MET A 46 -11.36 6.28 -5.10
CA MET A 46 -12.56 5.80 -5.79
C MET A 46 -12.30 5.52 -7.29
N ASN A 47 -11.23 6.07 -7.86
CA ASN A 47 -10.82 5.73 -9.22
C ASN A 47 -9.97 4.46 -9.22
N ASP A 48 -10.42 3.42 -9.91
CA ASP A 48 -9.76 2.10 -9.91
C ASP A 48 -8.30 2.15 -10.38
N LYS A 49 -8.02 2.89 -11.46
CA LYS A 49 -6.66 3.04 -11.99
C LYS A 49 -5.74 3.65 -10.94
N THR A 50 -6.17 4.72 -10.29
CA THR A 50 -5.41 5.38 -9.23
C THR A 50 -5.25 4.47 -8.00
N ASN A 51 -6.33 3.81 -7.56
CA ASN A 51 -6.30 2.90 -6.41
C ASN A 51 -5.32 1.73 -6.63
N ILE A 52 -5.27 1.16 -7.86
CA ILE A 52 -4.30 0.12 -8.23
C ILE A 52 -2.86 0.65 -8.10
N MET A 53 -2.58 1.87 -8.54
CA MET A 53 -1.25 2.48 -8.39
C MET A 53 -0.86 2.65 -6.92
N TYR A 54 -1.78 3.10 -6.07
CA TYR A 54 -1.56 3.19 -4.62
C TYR A 54 -1.28 1.81 -4.00
N VAL A 55 -2.03 0.77 -4.40
CA VAL A 55 -1.78 -0.62 -3.98
C VAL A 55 -0.38 -1.07 -4.38
N ALA A 56 0.01 -0.85 -5.64
CA ALA A 56 1.36 -1.18 -6.12
C ALA A 56 2.46 -0.44 -5.35
N ALA A 57 2.25 0.86 -5.08
CA ALA A 57 3.18 1.68 -4.29
C ALA A 57 3.36 1.13 -2.87
N TYR A 58 2.27 0.72 -2.21
CA TYR A 58 2.38 0.14 -0.87
C TYR A 58 3.07 -1.23 -0.87
N LEU A 59 2.78 -2.09 -1.86
CA LEU A 59 3.49 -3.36 -2.00
C LEU A 59 4.99 -3.14 -2.25
N ARG A 60 5.36 -2.14 -3.04
CA ARG A 60 6.76 -1.79 -3.26
C ARG A 60 7.44 -1.27 -1.99
N TYR A 61 6.76 -0.42 -1.22
CA TYR A 61 7.24 0.02 0.09
C TYR A 61 7.50 -1.15 1.05
N ILE A 62 6.60 -2.14 1.10
CA ILE A 62 6.79 -3.37 1.88
C ILE A 62 8.03 -4.12 1.39
N GLN A 63 8.20 -4.29 0.08
CA GLN A 63 9.38 -4.97 -0.48
C GLN A 63 10.68 -4.26 -0.08
N ASP A 64 10.72 -2.94 -0.13
CA ASP A 64 11.91 -2.15 0.22
C ASP A 64 12.27 -2.25 1.71
N ILE A 65 11.27 -2.40 2.60
CA ILE A 65 11.50 -2.71 4.02
C ILE A 65 12.14 -4.10 4.20
N TRP A 66 11.66 -5.10 3.47
CA TRP A 66 11.98 -6.51 3.74
C TRP A 66 13.17 -7.05 2.96
N LYS A 67 13.50 -6.48 1.80
CA LYS A 67 14.50 -7.04 0.86
C LYS A 67 15.87 -7.35 1.47
N ASN A 68 16.29 -6.63 2.51
CA ASN A 68 17.59 -6.88 3.15
C ASN A 68 17.59 -8.12 4.05
N LYS A 69 16.45 -8.48 4.65
CA LYS A 69 16.31 -9.63 5.56
C LYS A 69 15.65 -10.84 4.89
N TYR A 70 14.81 -10.59 3.90
CA TYR A 70 14.11 -11.61 3.12
C TYR A 70 14.15 -11.23 1.63
N PRO A 71 15.29 -11.40 0.94
CA PRO A 71 15.51 -10.91 -0.44
C PRO A 71 14.50 -11.44 -1.47
N GLN A 72 13.96 -12.63 -1.23
CA GLN A 72 12.97 -13.26 -2.09
C GLN A 72 11.56 -12.65 -1.95
N ILE A 73 11.36 -11.61 -1.13
CA ILE A 73 10.05 -11.01 -0.86
C ILE A 73 9.27 -10.62 -2.12
N SER A 74 9.95 -10.17 -3.18
CA SER A 74 9.33 -9.70 -4.42
C SER A 74 8.50 -10.77 -5.14
N GLY A 75 8.92 -12.04 -5.03
CA GLY A 75 8.22 -13.18 -5.64
C GLY A 75 7.27 -13.93 -4.69
N LYS A 76 7.09 -13.45 -3.45
CA LYS A 76 6.33 -14.16 -2.41
C LYS A 76 4.97 -13.51 -2.18
N SER A 77 4.04 -13.78 -3.11
CA SER A 77 2.69 -13.20 -3.09
C SER A 77 1.88 -13.54 -1.84
N ASP A 78 2.10 -14.70 -1.24
CA ASP A 78 1.53 -15.07 0.06
C ASP A 78 2.00 -14.15 1.19
N ILE A 79 3.31 -13.96 1.30
CA ILE A 79 3.90 -13.08 2.32
C ILE A 79 3.51 -11.63 2.10
N LEU A 80 3.58 -11.13 0.85
CA LEU A 80 3.15 -9.78 0.51
C LEU A 80 1.67 -9.54 0.83
N GLY A 81 0.80 -10.51 0.51
CA GLY A 81 -0.61 -10.44 0.87
C GLY A 81 -0.83 -10.40 2.38
N THR A 82 -0.09 -11.21 3.14
CA THR A 82 -0.12 -11.17 4.61
C THR A 82 0.29 -9.81 5.15
N LEU A 83 1.43 -9.26 4.72
CA LEU A 83 1.95 -7.97 5.18
C LEU A 83 1.04 -6.80 4.77
N TYR A 84 0.45 -6.84 3.58
CA TYR A 84 -0.57 -5.87 3.17
C TYR A 84 -1.74 -5.84 4.16
N ASN A 85 -2.17 -7.01 4.64
CA ASN A 85 -3.32 -7.13 5.53
C ASN A 85 -3.00 -6.71 6.97
N ILE A 86 -1.84 -7.09 7.50
CA ILE A 86 -1.50 -6.91 8.92
C ILE A 86 -0.57 -5.71 9.19
N GLY A 87 -0.05 -5.07 8.14
CA GLY A 87 0.89 -3.96 8.22
C GLY A 87 2.30 -4.32 7.75
N GLU A 88 3.02 -3.31 7.27
CA GLU A 88 4.26 -3.47 6.50
C GLU A 88 5.42 -4.10 7.27
N TYR A 89 5.42 -4.07 8.61
CA TYR A 89 6.46 -4.69 9.44
C TYR A 89 6.06 -6.07 9.97
N GLY A 90 4.83 -6.51 9.73
CA GLY A 90 4.29 -7.73 10.32
C GLY A 90 4.13 -7.64 11.86
N LYS A 91 3.61 -8.70 12.48
CA LYS A 91 3.42 -8.75 13.94
C LYS A 91 4.73 -8.88 14.73
N ASN A 92 5.71 -9.56 14.15
CA ASN A 92 6.98 -9.90 14.81
C ASN A 92 8.16 -9.07 14.26
N GLY A 93 7.87 -7.97 13.57
CA GLY A 93 8.89 -7.19 12.87
C GLY A 93 9.49 -7.93 11.65
N VAL A 94 10.40 -7.23 10.98
CA VAL A 94 11.12 -7.73 9.81
C VAL A 94 12.05 -8.87 10.21
N ASN A 95 11.93 -10.02 9.56
CA ASN A 95 12.73 -11.20 9.86
C ASN A 95 12.98 -12.03 8.59
N SER A 96 13.86 -13.03 8.68
CA SER A 96 14.26 -13.88 7.54
C SER A 96 13.33 -15.06 7.26
N ASN A 97 12.34 -15.31 8.12
CA ASN A 97 11.42 -16.44 7.99
C ASN A 97 9.94 -16.04 8.21
N PRO A 98 9.41 -15.06 7.45
CA PRO A 98 8.02 -14.65 7.58
C PRO A 98 7.07 -15.79 7.20
N GLN A 99 5.92 -15.84 7.87
CA GLN A 99 4.89 -16.84 7.61
C GLN A 99 3.63 -16.18 7.05
N SER A 100 2.99 -16.85 6.11
CA SER A 100 1.71 -16.41 5.54
C SER A 100 0.54 -16.73 6.48
N ASN A 101 -0.41 -15.81 6.58
CA ASN A 101 -1.74 -16.07 7.15
C ASN A 101 -2.74 -16.50 6.06
N ASP A 102 -3.98 -16.78 6.46
CA ASP A 102 -4.99 -17.30 5.53
C ASP A 102 -5.37 -16.30 4.43
N PHE A 103 -5.33 -15.00 4.72
CA PHE A 103 -5.45 -13.97 3.70
C PHE A 103 -4.32 -14.06 2.67
N GLY A 104 -3.06 -14.17 3.12
CA GLY A 104 -1.90 -14.35 2.24
C GLY A 104 -1.99 -15.61 1.38
N LYS A 105 -2.39 -16.74 1.97
CA LYS A 105 -2.63 -18.00 1.22
C LYS A 105 -3.69 -17.82 0.13
N THR A 106 -4.75 -17.07 0.42
CA THR A 106 -5.79 -16.72 -0.56
C THR A 106 -5.24 -15.86 -1.69
N VAL A 107 -4.40 -14.86 -1.36
CA VAL A 107 -3.70 -14.03 -2.37
C VAL A 107 -2.85 -14.90 -3.29
N LYS A 108 -2.05 -15.82 -2.76
CA LYS A 108 -1.22 -16.72 -3.57
C LYS A 108 -2.04 -17.61 -4.51
N LYS A 109 -3.17 -18.13 -4.05
CA LYS A 109 -4.10 -18.91 -4.89
C LYS A 109 -4.62 -18.06 -6.05
N ASN A 110 -5.07 -16.83 -5.78
CA ASN A 110 -5.59 -15.94 -6.82
C ASN A 110 -4.49 -15.44 -7.75
N TYR A 111 -3.28 -15.17 -7.24
CA TYR A 111 -2.13 -14.83 -8.05
C TYR A 111 -1.81 -15.95 -9.04
N GLY A 112 -1.83 -17.21 -8.58
CA GLY A 112 -1.64 -18.37 -9.45
C GLY A 112 -2.68 -18.49 -10.56
N LYS A 113 -3.96 -18.18 -10.27
CA LYS A 113 -5.04 -18.13 -11.27
C LYS A 113 -4.82 -17.01 -12.28
N MET A 114 -4.47 -15.81 -11.80
CA MET A 114 -4.21 -14.65 -12.66
C MET A 114 -3.06 -14.90 -13.63
N GLN A 115 -2.00 -15.58 -13.19
CA GLN A 115 -0.91 -15.96 -14.10
C GLN A 115 -1.40 -16.84 -15.25
N GLY A 116 -2.29 -17.79 -14.99
CA GLY A 116 -2.90 -18.62 -16.04
C GLY A 116 -3.80 -17.81 -16.98
N LEU A 117 -4.64 -16.92 -16.44
CA LEU A 117 -5.49 -16.04 -17.24
C LEU A 117 -4.69 -15.08 -18.14
N LEU A 118 -3.48 -14.71 -17.72
CA LEU A 118 -2.58 -13.84 -18.46
C LEU A 118 -1.59 -14.58 -19.37
N GLY A 119 -1.65 -15.92 -19.45
CA GLY A 119 -0.73 -16.71 -20.27
C GLY A 119 0.73 -16.69 -19.80
N LEU A 120 0.96 -16.44 -18.50
CA LEU A 120 2.30 -16.37 -17.89
C LEU A 120 2.75 -17.71 -17.31
N LYS A 121 2.01 -18.79 -17.59
CA LYS A 121 2.24 -20.17 -17.15
C LYS A 121 1.92 -21.14 -18.26
#